data_AF-C6HYT4-F1
#
_entry.id   AF-C6HYT4-F1
#
_cell.length_a   1.000
_cell.length_b   1.000
_cell.length_c   1.000
_cell.angle_alpha   90.00
_cell.angle_beta   90.00
_cell.angle_gamma   90.00
#
_symmetry.space_group_name_H-M   'P 1'
#
loop_
_entity.id
_entity.type
_entity.pdbx_description
1 polymer ?
#
loop_
_entity_poly.entity_id
_entity_poly.type
_entity_poly.pdbx_seq_one_letter_code
_entity_poly.pdbx_strand_id
1 'polypeptide(L)' 'MIEERGYRLYLRREERVRHRDYPEWGTGRVVETRESSVPGGACFVLVRFSDGQERLFFNDLNDTRCCYYTGILRCLVSLL' A
#
# COMPACT_ATOMS: atom_id res chain seq x y z
N MET A 1 -10.26 8.07 28.15
CA MET A 1 -10.93 7.21 27.15
C MET A 1 -10.73 7.90 25.80
N ILE A 2 -9.90 7.48 24.85
CA ILE A 2 -9.18 6.24 24.54
C ILE A 2 -8.00 6.72 23.65
N GLU A 3 -6.77 6.30 23.92
CA GLU A 3 -5.73 6.31 22.88
C GLU A 3 -5.57 4.88 22.33
N GLU A 4 -5.04 4.81 21.11
CA GLU A 4 -4.46 3.63 20.45
C GLU A 4 -5.36 2.71 19.62
N ARG A 5 -5.59 3.11 18.36
CA ARG A 5 -5.22 2.25 17.21
C ARG A 5 -4.74 3.13 16.06
N GLY A 6 -3.44 3.40 16.02
CA GLY A 6 -2.80 3.86 14.79
C GLY A 6 -2.85 2.75 13.74
N TYR A 7 -2.93 3.10 12.46
CA TYR A 7 -2.84 2.13 11.38
C TYR A 7 -1.49 1.41 11.44
N ARG A 8 -1.49 0.08 11.28
CA ARG A 8 -0.25 -0.67 11.12
C ARG A 8 0.11 -0.67 9.64
N LEU A 9 0.66 0.44 9.16
CA LEU A 9 0.91 0.69 7.73
C LEU A 9 1.81 -0.39 7.11
N TYR A 10 1.40 -0.93 5.96
CA TYR A 10 2.24 -1.83 5.17
C TYR A 10 3.19 -1.09 4.22
N LEU A 11 2.75 -0.04 3.54
CA LEU A 11 3.55 0.73 2.57
C LEU A 11 3.61 2.22 2.95
N ARG A 12 4.72 2.86 2.57
CA ARG A 12 4.96 4.30 2.64
C ARG A 12 5.17 4.90 1.26
N ARG A 13 5.05 6.22 1.18
CA ARG A 13 5.32 7.00 -0.03
C ARG A 13 6.73 6.70 -0.56
N GLU A 14 6.86 6.70 -1.89
CA GLU A 14 8.08 6.40 -2.66
C GLU A 14 8.56 4.94 -2.62
N GLU A 15 7.96 4.05 -1.82
CA GLU A 15 8.27 2.63 -1.88
C GLU A 15 7.90 2.03 -3.24
N ARG A 16 8.72 1.10 -3.72
CA ARG A 16 8.51 0.36 -4.97
C ARG A 16 7.87 -0.98 -4.71
N VAL A 17 6.91 -1.35 -5.54
CA VAL A 17 6.15 -2.58 -5.40
C VAL A 17 5.90 -3.29 -6.72
N ARG A 18 5.45 -4.53 -6.65
CA ARG A 18 4.89 -5.31 -7.76
C ARG A 18 3.67 -6.07 -7.28
N HIS A 19 2.76 -6.40 -8.18
CA HIS A 19 1.69 -7.34 -7.87
C HIS A 19 2.13 -8.76 -8.18
N ARG A 20 1.88 -9.71 -7.28
CA ARG A 20 2.21 -11.13 -7.48
C ARG A 20 1.39 -11.72 -8.63
N ASP A 21 0.09 -11.47 -8.62
CA ASP A 21 -0.88 -12.15 -9.49
C ASP A 21 -1.18 -11.35 -10.78
N TYR A 22 -0.64 -10.12 -10.91
CA TYR A 22 -0.80 -9.25 -12.09
C TYR A 22 0.57 -8.71 -12.54
N PRO A 23 1.47 -9.56 -13.04
CA PRO A 23 2.81 -9.14 -13.46
C PRO A 23 2.78 -8.12 -14.61
N GLU A 24 1.73 -8.10 -15.42
CA GLU A 24 1.54 -7.17 -16.53
C GLU A 24 1.40 -5.70 -16.10
N TRP A 25 1.11 -5.41 -14.83
CA TRP A 25 1.12 -4.04 -14.31
C TRP A 25 2.55 -3.48 -14.19
N GLY A 26 3.56 -4.37 -14.19
CA GLY A 26 4.96 -4.00 -14.00
C GLY A 26 5.26 -3.47 -12.59
N THR A 27 6.32 -2.66 -12.47
CA THR A 27 6.71 -2.06 -11.19
C THR A 27 5.83 -0.86 -10.88
N GLY A 28 5.34 -0.77 -9.64
CA GLY A 28 4.62 0.36 -9.10
C GLY A 28 5.48 1.21 -8.16
N ARG A 29 5.18 2.51 -8.08
CA ARG A 29 5.68 3.42 -7.05
C ARG A 29 4.50 3.97 -6.25
N VAL A 30 4.61 3.93 -4.91
CA VAL A 30 3.62 4.56 -4.03
C VAL A 30 3.75 6.07 -4.16
N VAL A 31 2.71 6.73 -4.67
CA VAL A 31 2.71 8.19 -4.89
C VAL A 31 1.98 8.95 -3.79
N GLU A 32 1.09 8.30 -3.04
CA GLU A 32 0.31 8.91 -1.97
C GLU A 32 -0.06 7.89 -0.88
N THR A 33 -0.15 8.36 0.37
CA THR A 33 -0.71 7.65 1.53
C THR A 33 -1.85 8.48 2.10
N ARG A 34 -3.02 7.86 2.33
CA ARG A 34 -4.20 8.51 2.92
C ARG A 34 -4.62 7.78 4.18
N GLU A 35 -4.80 8.52 5.26
CA GLU A 35 -5.17 7.98 6.57
C GLU A 35 -6.39 8.76 7.09
N SER A 36 -7.45 8.05 7.46
CA SER A 36 -8.61 8.70 8.09
C SER A 36 -8.28 9.07 9.53
N SER A 37 -8.65 10.28 9.93
CA SER A 37 -8.57 10.77 11.31
C SER A 37 -9.70 10.25 12.20
N VAL A 38 -10.70 9.56 11.62
CA VAL A 38 -11.81 8.97 12.36
C VAL A 38 -11.40 7.59 12.87
N PRO A 39 -11.64 7.25 14.15
CA PRO A 39 -11.39 5.91 14.66
C PRO A 39 -12.12 4.84 13.84
N GLY A 40 -11.37 3.82 13.38
CA GLY A 40 -11.89 2.78 12.50
C GLY A 40 -12.11 3.21 11.04
N GLY A 41 -11.67 4.42 10.68
CA GLY A 41 -11.65 4.89 9.30
C GLY A 41 -10.67 4.10 8.43
N ALA A 42 -10.69 4.38 7.13
CA ALA A 42 -9.88 3.64 6.17
C ALA A 42 -8.48 4.26 6.00
N CYS A 43 -7.52 3.40 5.68
CA CYS A 43 -6.15 3.76 5.31
C CYS A 43 -5.82 3.18 3.94
N PHE A 44 -5.33 4.03 3.04
CA PHE A 44 -5.07 3.68 1.65
C PHE A 44 -3.70 4.14 1.16
N VAL A 45 -3.22 3.49 0.10
CA VAL A 45 -2.11 3.96 -0.72
C VAL A 45 -2.51 4.02 -2.19
N LEU A 46 -2.04 5.06 -2.88
CA LEU A 46 -2.14 5.18 -4.33
C LEU A 46 -0.82 4.73 -4.95
N VAL A 47 -0.89 3.76 -5.85
CA VAL A 47 0.29 3.22 -6.56
C VAL A 47 0.13 3.51 -8.04
N ARG A 48 1.15 4.16 -8.63
CA ARG A 48 1.27 4.33 -10.07
C ARG A 48 2.14 3.21 -10.63
N PHE A 49 1.57 2.39 -11.48
CA PHE A 49 2.20 1.22 -12.12
C PHE A 49 2.81 1.58 -13.48
N SER A 50 3.71 0.71 -13.96
CA SER A 50 4.43 0.93 -15.23
C SER A 50 3.53 0.75 -16.45
N ASP A 51 2.38 0.09 -16.29
CA ASP A 51 1.30 0.04 -17.28
C ASP A 51 0.55 1.38 -17.48
N GLY A 52 0.98 2.43 -16.76
CA GLY A 52 0.41 3.78 -16.83
C GLY A 52 -0.84 3.99 -15.97
N GLN A 53 -1.32 2.96 -15.27
CA GLN A 53 -2.51 3.04 -14.45
C GLN A 53 -2.19 3.34 -12.99
N GLU A 54 -3.11 4.05 -12.33
CA GLU A 54 -3.08 4.27 -10.88
C GLU A 54 -4.12 3.38 -10.20
N ARG A 55 -3.75 2.77 -9.08
CA ARG A 55 -4.61 1.87 -8.33
C ARG A 55 -4.54 2.20 -6.84
N LEU A 56 -5.69 2.24 -6.20
CA LEU A 56 -5.84 2.50 -4.76
C LEU A 56 -5.95 1.17 -4.03
N PHE A 57 -5.22 1.01 -2.92
CA PHE A 57 -5.32 -0.18 -2.09
C PHE A 57 -5.44 0.14 -0.61
N PHE A 58 -6.08 -0.74 0.16
CA PHE A 58 -6.03 -0.70 1.62
C PHE A 58 -4.60 -0.93 2.11
N ASN A 59 -4.19 -0.21 3.15
CA ASN A 59 -2.79 -0.18 3.59
C ASN A 59 -2.59 -0.48 5.09
N ASP A 60 -3.66 -0.77 5.83
CA ASP A 60 -3.56 -1.15 7.25
C ASP A 60 -3.43 -2.67 7.39
N LEU A 61 -2.33 -3.16 7.98
CA LEU A 61 -2.10 -4.60 8.22
C LEU A 61 -3.11 -5.21 9.20
N ASN A 62 -3.86 -4.41 9.95
CA ASN A 62 -4.97 -4.88 10.78
C ASN A 62 -6.26 -5.12 9.97
N ASP A 63 -6.34 -4.63 8.73
CA ASP A 63 -7.45 -4.86 7.80
C ASP A 63 -7.13 -6.07 6.90
N THR A 64 -8.05 -7.03 6.81
CA THR A 64 -7.87 -8.23 5.98
C THR A 64 -7.81 -7.93 4.48
N ARG A 65 -8.25 -6.73 4.07
CA ARG A 65 -8.16 -6.23 2.69
C ARG A 65 -6.83 -5.54 2.41
N CYS A 66 -5.93 -5.44 3.38
CA CYS A 66 -4.61 -4.83 3.20
C CYS A 66 -3.92 -5.38 1.96
N CYS A 67 -3.28 -4.50 1.21
CA CYS A 67 -2.63 -4.86 -0.05
C CYS A 67 -1.52 -5.90 0.10
N TYR A 68 -0.94 -6.03 1.29
CA TYR A 68 -0.05 -7.15 1.63
C TYR A 68 -0.72 -8.52 1.40
N TYR A 69 -1.96 -8.68 1.87
CA TYR A 69 -2.71 -9.94 1.76
C TYR A 69 -3.28 -10.15 0.35
N THR A 70 -3.46 -9.07 -0.43
CA THR A 70 -4.00 -9.13 -1.79
C THR A 70 -2.93 -9.22 -2.89
N GLY A 71 -1.66 -9.42 -2.54
CA GLY A 71 -0.60 -9.72 -3.51
C GLY A 71 0.35 -8.57 -3.86
N ILE A 72 0.28 -7.41 -3.17
CA ILE A 72 1.28 -6.34 -3.32
C ILE A 72 2.54 -6.70 -2.53
N LEU A 73 3.66 -6.79 -3.24
CA LEU A 73 4.97 -7.14 -2.69
C LEU A 73 5.94 -5.96 -2.86
N ARG A 74 6.71 -5.65 -1.81
CA ARG A 74 7.82 -4.69 -1.90
C ARG A 74 8.89 -5.21 -2.86
N CYS A 75 9.38 -4.36 -3.74
CA CYS A 75 10.58 -4.65 -4.51
C CYS A 75 11.78 -4.50 -3.58
N LEU A 76 12.67 -5.49 -3.57
CA LEU A 76 13.94 -5.36 -2.86
C LEU A 76 14.71 -4.19 -3.51
N VAL A 77 15.11 -3.22 -2.69
CA VAL A 77 16.13 -2.26 -3.11
C VAL A 77 17.45 -3.03 -3.10
N SER A 78 18.03 -3.26 -4.27
CA SER A 78 19.43 -3.64 -4.36
C SER A 78 20.23 -2.47 -3.79
N LEU A 79 20.71 -2.61 -2.55
CA LEU A 79 21.80 -1.80 -2.05
C LEU A 79 23.03 -2.26 -2.84
N LEU A 80 23.35 -1.53 -3.91
CA LEU A 80 24.66 -1.57 -4.55
C LEU A 80 25.65 -0.79 -3.66
#